data_AF-A0A1X0QHC6-F1
#
_entry.id   AF-A0A1X0QHC6-F1
#
_cell.length_a   1.000
_cell.length_b   1.000
_cell.length_c   1.000
_cell.angle_alpha   90.00
_cell.angle_beta   90.00
_cell.angle_gamma   90.00
#
_symmetry.space_group_name_H-M   'P 1'
#
loop_
_entity.id
_entity.type
_entity.pdbx_description
1 polymer ?
#
loop_
_entity_poly.entity_id
_entity_poly.type
_entity_poly.pdbx_seq_one_letter_code
_entity_poly.pdbx_strand_id
1 'polypeptide(L)'
;MAGVDEITKVDLNKKLNLFNSFNDDQQKVIRELFFRDQKKVITEVIGSFNYGVLFPSSFGACFRSDNGAIEVVDKDLVSTNFRFSDNILEVPAQIDLLCRIIFTKKFNQKGLFKVNTVADKMKTARTLLYDILEGRVSEETGIGLFDKNFDLIDCCELYKLLLRSFNKTVIPLSFIKPIIEASKETDLEKKMIASKAIFYSLPTHNRKILESNIFLCYKICQITHSQENVKEQLDLDGLAIVMMPNLFLENENDFEIDSIIQLVSFAKFLFANIFDIMDFDEKYKNANK
;
A
#
# COMPACT_ATOMS: atom_id res chain seq x y z
N MET A 1 4.15 -10.63 16.61
CA MET A 1 3.52 -9.29 16.61
C MET A 1 4.64 -8.31 16.87
N ALA A 2 4.98 -7.47 15.90
CA ALA A 2 6.00 -6.46 16.12
C ALA A 2 5.48 -5.46 17.16
N GLY A 3 6.16 -5.36 18.29
CA GLY A 3 5.82 -4.39 19.32
C GLY A 3 6.07 -2.96 18.82
N VAL A 4 5.45 -1.97 19.47
CA VAL A 4 5.69 -0.53 19.23
C VAL A 4 7.20 -0.19 19.23
N ASP A 5 8.01 -0.92 19.99
CA ASP A 5 9.47 -0.79 20.08
C ASP A 5 10.25 -1.27 18.84
N GLU A 6 9.65 -2.05 17.94
CA GLU A 6 10.33 -2.53 16.72
C GLU A 6 10.17 -1.54 15.56
N ILE A 7 9.03 -0.85 15.46
CA ILE A 7 8.74 0.12 14.39
C ILE A 7 9.64 1.36 14.47
N THR A 8 9.93 1.83 15.69
CA THR A 8 10.83 2.99 15.92
C THR A 8 12.30 2.66 15.64
N LYS A 9 12.67 1.38 15.55
CA LYS A 9 14.04 0.93 15.24
C LYS A 9 14.30 0.76 13.75
N VAL A 10 13.26 0.77 12.92
CA VAL A 10 13.41 0.66 11.46
C VAL A 10 14.00 1.95 10.90
N ASP A 11 15.20 1.90 10.35
CA ASP A 11 15.77 3.05 9.65
C ASP A 11 15.18 3.18 8.24
N LEU A 12 14.15 4.01 8.10
CA LEU A 12 13.48 4.28 6.82
C LEU A 12 14.34 5.06 5.80
N ASN A 13 15.49 5.59 6.24
CA ASN A 13 16.46 6.23 5.34
C ASN A 13 17.36 5.18 4.66
N LYS A 14 17.57 4.03 5.31
CA LYS A 14 18.29 2.90 4.71
C LYS A 14 17.36 2.16 3.76
N LYS A 15 17.55 2.38 2.46
CA LYS A 15 16.81 1.65 1.44
C LYS A 15 17.31 0.22 1.33
N LEU A 16 16.37 -0.69 1.07
CA LEU A 16 16.60 -2.13 1.03
C LEU A 16 16.39 -2.62 -0.40
N ASN A 17 17.25 -3.53 -0.83
CA ASN A 17 17.07 -4.26 -2.06
C ASN A 17 15.95 -5.29 -1.85
N LEU A 18 14.72 -4.92 -2.23
CA LEU A 18 13.46 -5.66 -2.05
C LEU A 18 12.78 -5.95 -3.40
N PHE A 19 11.67 -6.68 -3.44
CA PHE A 19 11.00 -7.05 -4.70
C PHE A 19 10.70 -5.85 -5.64
N ASN A 20 10.24 -4.73 -5.09
CA ASN A 20 9.97 -3.51 -5.88
C ASN A 20 11.24 -2.76 -6.31
N SER A 21 12.42 -3.20 -5.86
CA SER A 21 13.70 -2.69 -6.35
C SER A 21 14.04 -3.19 -7.75
N PHE A 22 13.43 -4.28 -8.22
CA PHE A 22 13.74 -4.84 -9.53
C PHE A 22 12.93 -4.19 -10.65
N ASN A 23 13.42 -4.26 -11.89
CA ASN A 23 12.61 -3.91 -13.05
C ASN A 23 11.54 -4.99 -13.34
N ASP A 24 10.57 -4.70 -14.21
CA ASP A 24 9.43 -5.59 -14.45
C ASP A 24 9.83 -6.99 -14.95
N ASP A 25 10.87 -7.09 -15.80
CA ASP A 25 11.38 -8.37 -16.30
C ASP A 25 11.98 -9.22 -15.19
N GLN A 26 12.79 -8.61 -14.33
CA GLN A 26 13.38 -9.27 -13.16
C GLN A 26 12.30 -9.69 -12.15
N GLN A 27 11.32 -8.81 -11.87
CA GLN A 27 10.19 -9.13 -11.00
C GLN A 27 9.39 -10.32 -11.54
N LYS A 28 9.18 -10.39 -12.85
CA LYS A 28 8.50 -11.52 -13.51
C LYS A 28 9.24 -12.82 -13.26
N VAL A 29 10.56 -12.85 -13.45
CA VAL A 29 11.37 -14.06 -13.22
C VAL A 29 11.36 -14.47 -11.74
N ILE A 30 11.56 -13.53 -10.81
CA ILE A 30 11.51 -13.81 -9.37
C ILE A 30 10.15 -14.41 -9.00
N ARG A 31 9.06 -13.81 -9.50
CA ARG A 31 7.70 -14.30 -9.27
C ARG A 31 7.52 -15.72 -9.82
N GLU A 32 7.92 -15.99 -11.06
CA GLU A 32 7.78 -17.33 -11.67
C GLU A 32 8.51 -18.42 -10.87
N LEU A 33 9.74 -18.14 -10.44
CA LEU A 33 10.52 -19.06 -9.61
C LEU A 33 9.86 -19.28 -8.24
N PHE A 34 9.47 -18.20 -7.58
CA PHE A 34 8.80 -18.27 -6.28
C PHE A 34 7.51 -19.12 -6.36
N PHE A 35 6.64 -18.86 -7.34
CA PHE A 35 5.38 -19.58 -7.51
C PHE A 35 5.54 -21.05 -7.87
N ARG A 36 6.62 -21.40 -8.57
CA ARG A 36 6.97 -22.79 -8.88
C ARG A 36 7.44 -23.52 -7.61
N ASP A 37 8.37 -22.91 -6.89
CA ASP A 37 9.02 -23.52 -5.73
C ASP A 37 8.04 -23.65 -4.54
N GLN A 38 7.16 -22.66 -4.36
CA GLN A 38 6.20 -22.61 -3.26
C GLN A 38 4.79 -23.10 -3.63
N LYS A 39 4.61 -23.68 -4.83
CA LYS A 39 3.30 -24.09 -5.35
C LYS A 39 2.48 -24.88 -4.35
N LYS A 40 3.08 -25.91 -3.73
CA LYS A 40 2.38 -26.80 -2.79
C LYS A 40 1.80 -26.02 -1.61
N VAL A 41 2.62 -25.20 -0.96
CA VAL A 41 2.22 -24.39 0.20
C VAL A 41 1.14 -23.39 -0.18
N ILE A 42 1.32 -22.68 -1.30
CA ILE A 42 0.33 -21.70 -1.75
C ILE A 42 -1.01 -22.40 -2.04
N THR A 43 -1.02 -23.50 -2.78
CA THR A 43 -2.26 -24.24 -3.08
C THR A 43 -2.92 -24.85 -1.84
N GLU A 44 -2.14 -25.21 -0.83
CA GLU A 44 -2.64 -25.72 0.44
C GLU A 44 -3.35 -24.61 1.24
N VAL A 45 -2.77 -23.41 1.29
CA VAL A 45 -3.30 -22.28 2.06
C VAL A 45 -4.49 -21.62 1.36
N ILE A 46 -4.31 -21.18 0.11
CA ILE A 46 -5.33 -20.36 -0.58
C ILE A 46 -6.24 -21.19 -1.51
N GLY A 47 -5.89 -22.45 -1.78
CA GLY A 47 -6.62 -23.31 -2.71
C GLY A 47 -6.21 -23.14 -4.18
N SER A 48 -6.36 -24.21 -4.98
CA SER A 48 -5.93 -24.24 -6.39
C SER A 48 -6.61 -23.23 -7.30
N PHE A 49 -7.89 -22.91 -7.05
CA PHE A 49 -8.62 -21.92 -7.85
C PHE A 49 -8.02 -20.51 -7.64
N ASN A 50 -7.81 -20.14 -6.37
CA ASN A 50 -7.22 -18.86 -5.99
C ASN A 50 -5.73 -18.77 -6.37
N TYR A 51 -5.00 -19.89 -6.38
CA TYR A 51 -3.65 -19.95 -6.98
C TYR A 51 -3.69 -19.48 -8.44
N GLY A 52 -4.65 -19.96 -9.23
CA GLY A 52 -4.85 -19.49 -10.60
C GLY A 52 -5.28 -18.03 -10.70
N VAL A 53 -5.81 -17.42 -9.63
CA VAL A 53 -6.05 -15.98 -9.55
C VAL A 53 -4.73 -15.22 -9.46
N LEU A 54 -3.85 -15.62 -8.54
CA LEU A 54 -2.56 -14.98 -8.29
C LEU A 54 -1.54 -15.21 -9.42
N PHE A 55 -1.51 -16.41 -9.97
CA PHE A 55 -0.55 -16.82 -11.00
C PHE A 55 -1.28 -17.47 -12.18
N PRO A 56 -1.94 -16.67 -13.03
CA PRO A 56 -2.68 -17.18 -14.17
C PRO A 56 -1.74 -17.82 -15.19
N SER A 57 -2.16 -18.95 -15.78
CA SER A 57 -1.48 -19.51 -16.94
C SER A 57 -1.58 -18.57 -18.14
N SER A 58 -0.66 -18.67 -19.10
CA SER A 58 -0.66 -17.83 -20.31
C SER A 58 -2.01 -17.85 -21.04
N PHE A 59 -2.68 -19.00 -21.07
CA PHE A 59 -4.03 -19.14 -21.63
C PHE A 59 -5.09 -18.45 -20.78
N GLY A 60 -5.06 -18.61 -19.45
CA GLY A 60 -5.98 -17.94 -18.53
C GLY A 60 -5.79 -16.42 -18.46
N ALA A 61 -4.58 -15.92 -18.75
CA ALA A 61 -4.28 -14.50 -18.81
C ALA A 61 -4.97 -13.81 -20.01
N CYS A 62 -5.14 -14.50 -21.14
CA CYS A 62 -5.80 -13.95 -22.33
C CYS A 62 -7.31 -13.73 -22.16
N PHE A 63 -7.96 -14.42 -21.21
CA PHE A 63 -9.40 -14.28 -20.93
C PHE A 63 -9.71 -13.35 -19.75
N ARG A 64 -8.68 -12.76 -19.11
CA ARG A 64 -8.86 -11.74 -18.09
C ARG A 64 -8.65 -10.38 -18.73
N SER A 65 -9.73 -9.79 -19.22
CA SER A 65 -9.75 -8.45 -19.81
C SER A 65 -9.43 -7.35 -18.80
N ASP A 66 -9.37 -7.66 -17.51
CA ASP A 66 -9.11 -6.71 -16.44
C ASP A 66 -8.36 -7.43 -15.30
N ASN A 67 -7.04 -7.25 -15.23
CA ASN A 67 -6.22 -7.78 -14.13
C ASN A 67 -6.40 -6.98 -12.83
N GLY A 68 -7.36 -6.03 -12.79
CA GLY A 68 -7.59 -5.13 -11.65
C GLY A 68 -6.47 -4.12 -11.45
N ALA A 69 -5.70 -3.85 -12.50
CA ALA A 69 -4.63 -2.87 -12.47
C ALA A 69 -5.21 -1.46 -12.43
N ILE A 70 -4.67 -0.62 -11.55
CA ILE A 70 -4.95 0.81 -11.58
C ILE A 70 -4.39 1.36 -12.89
N GLU A 71 -5.23 2.04 -13.65
CA GLU A 71 -4.82 2.71 -14.88
C GLU A 71 -4.16 4.04 -14.49
N VAL A 72 -2.88 4.16 -14.81
CA VAL A 72 -2.12 5.39 -14.64
C VAL A 72 -1.53 5.77 -15.98
N VAL A 73 -1.68 7.04 -16.38
CA VAL A 73 -0.98 7.54 -17.57
C VAL A 73 0.47 7.78 -17.19
N ASP A 74 1.42 7.20 -17.92
CA ASP A 74 2.86 7.27 -17.58
C ASP A 74 3.36 8.70 -17.34
N LYS A 75 2.82 9.68 -18.07
CA LYS A 75 3.15 11.11 -17.93
C LYS A 75 2.81 11.69 -16.54
N ASP A 76 1.89 11.05 -15.82
CA ASP A 76 1.41 11.47 -14.50
C ASP A 76 2.14 10.73 -13.36
N LEU A 77 3.10 9.85 -13.69
CA LEU A 77 3.96 9.19 -12.73
C LEU A 77 5.15 10.07 -12.36
N VAL A 78 5.48 10.09 -11.07
CA VAL A 78 6.65 10.79 -10.55
C VAL A 78 7.46 9.87 -9.64
N SER A 79 8.78 10.07 -9.66
CA SER A 79 9.68 9.42 -8.72
C SER A 79 9.42 9.90 -7.29
N THR A 80 9.22 8.97 -6.35
CA THR A 80 8.96 9.30 -4.95
C THR A 80 10.04 8.79 -4.01
N ASN A 81 10.28 9.54 -2.93
CA ASN A 81 11.14 9.13 -1.82
C ASN A 81 10.39 8.34 -0.73
N PHE A 82 9.07 8.23 -0.84
CA PHE A 82 8.22 7.45 0.06
C PHE A 82 8.22 5.98 -0.33
N ARG A 83 9.33 5.29 -0.07
CA ARG A 83 9.58 3.88 -0.43
C ARG A 83 10.55 3.19 0.53
N PHE A 84 10.47 1.87 0.64
CA PHE A 84 11.46 1.03 1.31
C PHE A 84 12.57 0.57 0.35
N SER A 85 12.20 0.32 -0.90
CA SER A 85 13.05 -0.17 -1.98
C SER A 85 14.16 0.81 -2.35
N ASP A 86 15.34 0.30 -2.75
CA ASP A 86 16.51 1.13 -3.11
C ASP A 86 16.36 1.85 -4.45
N ASN A 87 15.82 1.17 -5.46
CA ASN A 87 15.56 1.74 -6.77
C ASN A 87 14.39 2.73 -6.78
N ILE A 88 14.34 3.52 -7.86
CA ILE A 88 13.32 4.54 -8.07
C ILE A 88 11.94 3.88 -8.09
N LEU A 89 11.08 4.34 -7.19
CA LEU A 89 9.69 3.95 -7.14
C LEU A 89 8.85 5.10 -7.70
N GLU A 90 8.01 4.78 -8.68
CA GLU A 90 7.15 5.75 -9.36
C GLU A 90 5.70 5.57 -8.92
N VAL A 91 5.06 6.67 -8.55
CA VAL A 91 3.65 6.72 -8.12
C VAL A 91 2.95 7.88 -8.82
N PRO A 92 1.60 7.88 -8.87
CA PRO A 92 0.85 9.03 -9.37
C PRO A 92 1.24 10.32 -8.64
N ALA A 93 1.43 11.41 -9.39
CA ALA A 93 1.91 12.70 -8.87
C ALA A 93 1.08 13.22 -7.68
N GLN A 94 -0.24 12.99 -7.70
CA GLN A 94 -1.14 13.35 -6.60
C GLN A 94 -0.82 12.64 -5.28
N ILE A 95 -0.35 11.40 -5.33
CA ILE A 95 0.04 10.63 -4.13
C ILE A 95 1.33 11.20 -3.55
N ASP A 96 2.35 11.42 -4.40
CA ASP A 96 3.63 11.97 -3.94
C ASP A 96 3.48 13.38 -3.37
N LEU A 97 2.82 14.29 -4.10
CA LEU A 97 2.61 15.67 -3.67
C LEU A 97 1.87 15.74 -2.34
N LEU A 98 0.81 14.94 -2.16
CA LEU A 98 0.07 14.95 -0.90
C LEU A 98 0.87 14.36 0.27
N CYS A 99 1.67 13.32 0.04
CA CYS A 99 2.62 12.84 1.04
C CYS A 99 3.60 13.95 1.45
N ARG A 100 4.16 14.70 0.48
CA ARG A 100 5.05 15.85 0.79
C ARG A 100 4.33 16.91 1.62
N ILE A 101 3.11 17.29 1.25
CA ILE A 101 2.28 18.25 2.01
C ILE A 101 2.01 17.74 3.43
N ILE A 102 1.68 16.46 3.63
CA ILE A 102 1.47 15.88 4.96
C ILE A 102 2.71 16.09 5.84
N PHE A 103 3.90 15.90 5.28
CA PHE A 103 5.16 16.02 6.04
C PHE A 103 5.67 17.46 6.23
N THR A 104 5.06 18.48 5.59
CA THR A 104 5.33 19.88 5.97
C THR A 104 4.57 20.31 7.22
N LYS A 105 3.52 19.57 7.62
CA LYS A 105 2.68 19.88 8.78
C LYS A 105 3.33 19.51 10.11
N LYS A 106 2.84 20.17 11.16
CA LYS A 106 3.13 19.78 12.55
C LYS A 106 2.24 18.59 12.95
N PHE A 107 2.86 17.53 13.45
CA PHE A 107 2.20 16.28 13.89
C PHE A 107 1.60 16.37 15.31
N ASN A 108 1.04 17.52 15.70
CA ASN A 108 0.53 17.75 17.06
C ASN A 108 -0.99 17.46 17.22
N GLN A 109 -1.68 17.13 16.13
CA GLN A 109 -3.11 16.81 16.14
C GLN A 109 -3.33 15.35 16.56
N LYS A 110 -4.38 15.12 17.36
CA LYS A 110 -4.76 13.79 17.86
C LYS A 110 -5.63 13.06 16.83
N GLY A 111 -5.50 11.73 16.74
CA GLY A 111 -6.37 10.91 15.90
C GLY A 111 -6.14 11.05 14.39
N LEU A 112 -4.89 11.18 13.95
CA LEU A 112 -4.52 11.21 12.53
C LEU A 112 -5.11 10.01 11.77
N PHE A 113 -5.67 10.25 10.58
CA PHE A 113 -6.46 9.32 9.75
C PHE A 113 -7.76 8.78 10.38
N LYS A 114 -7.94 8.82 11.70
CA LYS A 114 -9.16 8.37 12.38
C LYS A 114 -10.29 9.39 12.28
N VAL A 115 -9.96 10.67 12.43
CA VAL A 115 -10.94 11.76 12.42
C VAL A 115 -11.29 12.11 10.97
N ASN A 116 -12.59 12.27 10.69
CA ASN A 116 -13.09 12.66 9.38
C ASN A 116 -13.22 14.18 9.28
N THR A 117 -13.01 14.70 8.08
CA THR A 117 -13.21 16.12 7.74
C THR A 117 -14.56 16.36 7.05
N VAL A 118 -15.02 17.61 7.06
CA VAL A 118 -16.20 18.10 6.33
C VAL A 118 -16.04 17.94 4.81
N ALA A 119 -17.05 17.37 4.13
CA ALA A 119 -17.01 17.04 2.71
C ALA A 119 -16.68 18.25 1.79
N ASP A 120 -17.24 19.42 2.06
CA ASP A 120 -16.99 20.63 1.25
C ASP A 120 -15.51 21.07 1.31
N LYS A 121 -14.87 20.88 2.47
CA LYS A 121 -13.45 21.15 2.65
C LYS A 121 -12.60 20.18 1.83
N MET A 122 -13.00 18.91 1.75
CA MET A 122 -12.33 17.91 0.92
C MET A 122 -12.45 18.18 -0.57
N LYS A 123 -13.61 18.67 -1.02
CA LYS A 123 -13.78 19.10 -2.42
C LYS A 123 -12.82 20.23 -2.77
N THR A 124 -12.71 21.22 -1.89
CA THR A 124 -11.81 22.38 -2.09
C THR A 124 -10.34 21.97 -2.06
N ALA A 125 -9.95 21.10 -1.12
CA ALA A 125 -8.59 20.57 -1.02
C ALA A 125 -8.21 19.75 -2.26
N ARG A 126 -9.15 18.92 -2.76
CA ARG A 126 -8.96 18.16 -3.99
C ARG A 126 -8.76 19.08 -5.19
N THR A 127 -9.60 20.11 -5.37
CA THR A 127 -9.44 21.08 -6.46
C THR A 127 -8.07 21.74 -6.42
N LEU A 128 -7.64 22.24 -5.25
CA LEU A 128 -6.32 22.85 -5.10
C LEU A 128 -5.18 21.88 -5.46
N LEU A 129 -5.28 20.61 -5.07
CA LEU A 129 -4.29 19.59 -5.44
C LEU A 129 -4.15 19.45 -6.96
N TYR A 130 -5.27 19.35 -7.68
CA TYR A 130 -5.25 19.24 -9.14
C TYR A 130 -4.82 20.56 -9.82
N ASP A 131 -5.14 21.71 -9.24
CA ASP A 131 -4.65 23.00 -9.74
C ASP A 131 -3.12 23.12 -9.69
N ILE A 132 -2.49 22.52 -8.66
CA ILE A 132 -1.03 22.43 -8.56
C ILE A 132 -0.47 21.48 -9.64
N LEU A 133 -1.06 20.29 -9.77
CA LEU A 133 -0.60 19.27 -10.71
C LEU A 133 -0.72 19.71 -12.18
N GLU A 134 -1.76 20.48 -12.49
CA GLU A 134 -1.98 21.05 -13.83
C GLU A 134 -1.19 22.34 -14.08
N GLY A 135 -0.41 22.81 -13.10
CA GLY A 135 0.40 24.03 -13.21
C GLY A 135 -0.41 25.34 -13.20
N ARG A 136 -1.71 25.29 -12.84
CA ARG A 136 -2.55 26.47 -12.65
C ARG A 136 -2.13 27.28 -11.43
N VAL A 137 -1.52 26.61 -10.45
CA VAL A 137 -0.90 27.21 -9.26
C VAL A 137 0.52 26.65 -9.12
N SER A 138 1.51 27.50 -8.81
CA SER A 138 2.87 27.00 -8.58
C SER A 138 2.92 26.12 -7.33
N GLU A 139 3.79 25.10 -7.32
CA GLU A 139 3.84 24.14 -6.21
C GLU A 139 4.09 24.83 -4.85
N GLU A 140 5.03 25.78 -4.79
CA GLU A 140 5.32 26.55 -3.58
C GLU A 140 4.09 27.32 -3.06
N THR A 141 3.37 28.00 -3.96
CA THR A 141 2.14 28.72 -3.61
C THR A 141 1.05 27.76 -3.16
N GLY A 142 0.92 26.62 -3.85
CA GLY A 142 -0.03 25.58 -3.53
C GLY A 142 0.20 24.97 -2.15
N ILE A 143 1.44 24.62 -1.82
CA ILE A 143 1.83 24.12 -0.49
C ILE A 143 1.53 25.18 0.58
N GLY A 144 1.87 26.46 0.32
CA GLY A 144 1.54 27.55 1.24
C GLY A 144 0.02 27.72 1.47
N LEU A 145 -0.79 27.56 0.43
CA LEU A 145 -2.25 27.53 0.54
C LEU A 145 -2.74 26.30 1.32
N PHE A 146 -2.08 25.15 1.16
CA PHE A 146 -2.35 23.98 1.97
C PHE A 146 -2.09 24.26 3.45
N ASP A 147 -0.95 24.85 3.80
CA ASP A 147 -0.55 25.23 5.16
C ASP A 147 -1.48 26.23 5.83
N LYS A 148 -2.03 27.17 5.06
CA LYS A 148 -2.94 28.17 5.59
C LYS A 148 -4.36 27.64 5.83
N ASN A 149 -4.87 26.78 4.96
CA ASN A 149 -6.31 26.48 4.89
C ASN A 149 -6.70 25.06 5.33
N PHE A 150 -5.76 24.12 5.32
CA PHE A 150 -6.01 22.73 5.64
C PHE A 150 -5.05 22.25 6.71
N ASP A 151 -5.61 21.62 7.74
CA ASP A 151 -4.82 21.02 8.80
C ASP A 151 -4.33 19.62 8.42
N LEU A 152 -3.64 18.96 9.34
CA LEU A 152 -3.07 17.65 9.07
C LEU A 152 -4.16 16.57 8.94
N ILE A 153 -5.24 16.65 9.71
CA ILE A 153 -6.39 15.76 9.59
C ILE A 153 -7.01 15.87 8.19
N ASP A 154 -7.19 17.09 7.68
CA ASP A 154 -7.71 17.33 6.34
C ASP A 154 -6.84 16.69 5.25
N CYS A 155 -5.52 16.80 5.38
CA CYS A 155 -4.57 16.22 4.42
C CYS A 155 -4.60 14.68 4.47
N CYS A 156 -4.71 14.10 5.68
CA CYS A 156 -4.86 12.66 5.88
C CYS A 156 -6.19 12.12 5.30
N GLU A 157 -7.30 12.84 5.48
CA GLU A 157 -8.60 12.48 4.90
C GLU A 157 -8.57 12.58 3.36
N LEU A 158 -7.99 13.65 2.82
CA LEU A 158 -7.79 13.79 1.37
C LEU A 158 -6.96 12.64 0.82
N TYR A 159 -5.94 12.18 1.54
CA TYR A 159 -5.11 11.06 1.12
C TYR A 159 -5.90 9.74 1.05
N LYS A 160 -6.73 9.45 2.06
CA LYS A 160 -7.67 8.31 2.01
C LYS A 160 -8.66 8.43 0.85
N LEU A 161 -9.13 9.64 0.55
CA LEU A 161 -10.02 9.90 -0.57
C LEU A 161 -9.34 9.65 -1.92
N LEU A 162 -8.06 10.02 -2.07
CA LEU A 162 -7.30 9.76 -3.29
C LEU A 162 -7.19 8.25 -3.55
N LEU A 163 -6.86 7.45 -2.54
CA LEU A 163 -6.80 5.99 -2.66
C LEU A 163 -8.13 5.38 -3.12
N ARG A 164 -9.25 5.90 -2.63
CA ARG A 164 -10.61 5.49 -3.03
C ARG A 164 -11.04 6.00 -4.41
N SER A 165 -10.31 6.96 -4.99
CA SER A 165 -10.69 7.65 -6.23
C SER A 165 -10.11 7.03 -7.49
N PHE A 166 -9.22 6.04 -7.36
CA PHE A 166 -8.73 5.28 -8.50
C PHE A 166 -9.86 4.50 -9.18
N ASN A 167 -9.68 4.20 -10.47
CA ASN A 167 -10.62 3.39 -11.24
C ASN A 167 -10.76 1.95 -10.71
N LYS A 168 -9.75 1.48 -9.97
CA LYS A 168 -9.66 0.19 -9.28
C LYS A 168 -9.05 0.38 -7.89
N THR A 169 -9.37 -0.51 -6.97
CA THR A 169 -8.73 -0.55 -5.64
C THR A 169 -7.25 -0.90 -5.72
N VAL A 170 -6.46 -0.43 -4.75
CA VAL A 170 -5.02 -0.75 -4.65
C VAL A 170 -4.81 -2.26 -4.52
N ILE A 171 -5.65 -2.95 -3.75
CA ILE A 171 -5.75 -4.40 -3.74
C ILE A 171 -6.93 -4.79 -4.64
N PRO A 172 -6.71 -5.44 -5.80
CA PRO A 172 -7.79 -5.81 -6.70
C PRO A 172 -8.84 -6.70 -6.03
N LEU A 173 -10.11 -6.52 -6.37
CA LEU A 173 -11.22 -7.32 -5.81
C LEU A 173 -11.03 -8.84 -5.99
N SER A 174 -10.39 -9.26 -7.08
CA SER A 174 -10.09 -10.67 -7.33
C SER A 174 -9.16 -11.28 -6.26
N PHE A 175 -8.40 -10.46 -5.54
CA PHE A 175 -7.44 -10.90 -4.52
C PHE A 175 -8.10 -11.08 -3.14
N ILE A 176 -9.33 -10.59 -2.95
CA ILE A 176 -10.02 -10.64 -1.65
C ILE A 176 -10.20 -12.07 -1.14
N LYS A 177 -10.62 -13.01 -1.99
CA LYS A 177 -10.75 -14.43 -1.61
C LYS A 177 -9.40 -15.05 -1.21
N PRO A 178 -8.33 -14.97 -2.04
CA PRO A 178 -6.98 -15.40 -1.63
C PRO A 178 -6.53 -14.79 -0.29
N ILE A 179 -6.81 -13.51 -0.06
CA ILE A 179 -6.45 -12.79 1.16
C ILE A 179 -7.19 -13.33 2.39
N ILE A 180 -8.50 -13.57 2.26
CA ILE A 180 -9.31 -14.14 3.33
C ILE A 180 -8.79 -15.53 3.71
N GLU A 181 -8.46 -16.38 2.75
CA GLU A 181 -7.89 -17.70 3.01
C GLU A 181 -6.50 -17.62 3.66
N ALA A 182 -5.61 -16.75 3.15
CA ALA A 182 -4.31 -16.53 3.76
C ALA A 182 -4.40 -15.98 5.20
N SER A 183 -5.42 -15.16 5.50
CA SER A 183 -5.64 -14.62 6.85
C SER A 183 -5.99 -15.72 7.86
N LYS A 184 -6.75 -16.73 7.44
CA LYS A 184 -7.20 -17.85 8.29
C LYS A 184 -6.07 -18.82 8.65
N GLU A 185 -4.96 -18.82 7.89
CA GLU A 185 -3.81 -19.68 8.18
C GLU A 185 -3.19 -19.33 9.53
N THR A 186 -2.89 -20.36 10.31
CA THR A 186 -2.34 -20.26 11.67
C THR A 186 -0.84 -20.54 11.70
N ASP A 187 -0.34 -21.34 10.76
CA ASP A 187 1.08 -21.55 10.54
C ASP A 187 1.71 -20.26 9.97
N LEU A 188 2.58 -19.64 10.76
CA LEU A 188 3.18 -18.35 10.42
C LEU A 188 4.01 -18.41 9.13
N GLU A 189 4.73 -19.51 8.89
CA GLU A 189 5.57 -19.66 7.71
C GLU A 189 4.70 -19.78 6.46
N LYS A 190 3.67 -20.63 6.50
CA LYS A 190 2.72 -20.78 5.39
C LYS A 190 1.96 -19.48 5.12
N LYS A 191 1.52 -18.77 6.18
CA LYS A 191 0.88 -17.46 6.06
C LYS A 191 1.81 -16.43 5.43
N MET A 192 3.08 -16.43 5.79
CA MET A 192 4.10 -15.56 5.18
C MET A 192 4.25 -15.86 3.69
N ILE A 193 4.39 -17.14 3.31
CA ILE A 193 4.50 -17.57 1.91
C ILE A 193 3.26 -17.16 1.11
N ALA A 194 2.06 -17.37 1.63
CA ALA A 194 0.82 -16.94 0.98
C ALA A 194 0.73 -15.41 0.85
N SER A 195 1.16 -14.66 1.86
CA SER A 195 1.18 -13.19 1.84
C SER A 195 2.19 -12.64 0.81
N LYS A 196 3.38 -13.25 0.71
CA LYS A 196 4.36 -12.99 -0.37
C LYS A 196 3.75 -13.24 -1.75
N ALA A 197 3.06 -14.37 -1.92
CA ALA A 197 2.40 -14.71 -3.18
C ALA A 197 1.38 -13.65 -3.59
N ILE A 198 0.55 -13.19 -2.66
CA ILE A 198 -0.44 -12.12 -2.88
C ILE A 198 0.28 -10.83 -3.31
N PHE A 199 1.30 -10.38 -2.57
CA PHE A 199 2.03 -9.15 -2.88
C PHE A 199 2.75 -9.20 -4.25
N TYR A 200 3.44 -10.29 -4.56
CA TYR A 200 4.15 -10.48 -5.85
C TYR A 200 3.20 -10.54 -7.05
N SER A 201 1.95 -10.92 -6.82
CA SER A 201 0.94 -11.03 -7.87
C SER A 201 0.24 -9.72 -8.18
N LEU A 202 0.35 -8.71 -7.30
CA LEU A 202 -0.25 -7.40 -7.54
C LEU A 202 0.29 -6.79 -8.85
N PRO A 203 -0.54 -6.05 -9.60
CA PRO A 203 -0.08 -5.24 -10.71
C PRO A 203 1.00 -4.24 -10.26
N THR A 204 1.92 -3.85 -11.16
CA THR A 204 3.08 -3.03 -10.81
C THR A 204 2.69 -1.70 -10.13
N HIS A 205 1.75 -0.93 -10.69
CA HIS A 205 1.32 0.33 -10.08
C HIS A 205 0.64 0.12 -8.73
N ASN A 206 -0.25 -0.86 -8.61
CA ASN A 206 -0.89 -1.23 -7.36
C ASN A 206 0.14 -1.54 -6.26
N ARG A 207 1.16 -2.34 -6.60
CA ARG A 207 2.23 -2.71 -5.67
C ARG A 207 3.09 -1.51 -5.26
N LYS A 208 3.41 -0.60 -6.18
CA LYS A 208 4.16 0.64 -5.90
C LYS A 208 3.37 1.60 -5.01
N ILE A 209 2.07 1.78 -5.28
CA ILE A 209 1.17 2.60 -4.47
C ILE A 209 1.03 2.01 -3.06
N LEU A 210 0.88 0.69 -2.95
CA LEU A 210 0.79 -0.02 -1.67
C LEU A 210 2.07 0.17 -0.84
N GLU A 211 3.26 -0.01 -1.43
CA GLU A 211 4.53 0.26 -0.75
C GLU A 211 4.60 1.70 -0.24
N SER A 212 4.25 2.67 -1.08
CA SER A 212 4.28 4.09 -0.72
C SER A 212 3.32 4.42 0.42
N ASN A 213 2.13 3.80 0.41
CA ASN A 213 1.14 3.92 1.47
C ASN A 213 1.65 3.35 2.81
N ILE A 214 2.22 2.15 2.79
CA ILE A 214 2.74 1.51 4.01
C ILE A 214 3.93 2.33 4.54
N PHE A 215 4.81 2.84 3.66
CA PHE A 215 5.90 3.73 4.04
C PHE A 215 5.40 4.99 4.74
N LEU A 216 4.39 5.66 4.18
CA LEU A 216 3.74 6.83 4.80
C LEU A 216 3.28 6.49 6.23
N CYS A 217 2.59 5.36 6.40
CA CYS A 217 2.09 4.94 7.71
C CYS A 217 3.23 4.69 8.71
N TYR A 218 4.29 3.98 8.30
CA TYR A 218 5.48 3.75 9.11
C TYR A 218 6.11 5.07 9.57
N LYS A 219 6.33 6.01 8.64
CA LYS A 219 6.98 7.28 8.93
C LYS A 219 6.13 8.15 9.86
N ILE A 220 4.80 8.14 9.68
CA ILE A 220 3.89 8.83 10.59
C ILE A 220 3.94 8.23 11.98
N CYS A 221 3.90 6.90 12.13
CA CYS A 221 4.08 6.25 13.42
C CYS A 221 5.42 6.66 14.08
N GLN A 222 6.53 6.63 13.35
CA GLN A 222 7.83 7.04 13.91
C GLN A 222 7.83 8.47 14.43
N ILE A 223 7.24 9.41 13.69
CA ILE A 223 7.13 10.80 14.11
C ILE A 223 6.23 10.93 15.35
N THR A 224 5.05 10.32 15.33
CA THR A 224 4.07 10.48 16.42
C THR A 224 4.48 9.77 17.72
N HIS A 225 5.19 8.64 17.63
CA HIS A 225 5.69 7.90 18.80
C HIS A 225 6.88 8.56 19.48
N SER A 226 7.54 9.50 18.78
CA SER A 226 8.61 10.34 19.36
C SER A 226 8.08 11.55 20.14
N GLN A 227 6.76 11.78 20.18
CA GLN A 227 6.14 12.94 20.81
C GLN A 227 5.46 12.60 22.13
N GLU A 228 5.22 13.58 22.98
CA GLU A 228 4.60 13.39 24.32
C GLU A 228 3.17 12.83 24.27
N ASN A 229 2.44 12.98 23.15
CA ASN A 229 1.04 12.58 22.99
C ASN A 229 0.83 11.16 22.43
N VAL A 230 1.79 10.24 22.57
CA VAL A 230 1.76 8.89 21.95
C VAL A 230 0.43 8.16 22.16
N LYS A 231 -0.16 8.24 23.37
CA LYS A 231 -1.36 7.47 23.76
C LYS A 231 -2.61 7.79 22.93
N GLU A 232 -2.64 8.92 22.24
CA GLU A 232 -3.79 9.37 21.45
C GLU A 232 -3.55 9.22 19.94
N GLN A 233 -2.41 8.64 19.57
CA GLN A 233 -1.99 8.39 18.20
C GLN A 233 -2.22 6.92 17.86
N LEU A 234 -2.46 6.65 16.58
CA LEU A 234 -2.57 5.27 16.10
C LEU A 234 -1.16 4.66 16.00
N ASP A 235 -1.04 3.44 16.50
CA ASP A 235 0.06 2.55 16.14
C ASP A 235 -0.13 2.02 14.70
N LEU A 236 0.84 1.25 14.22
CA LEU A 236 0.81 0.73 12.86
C LEU A 236 -0.40 -0.19 12.63
N ASP A 237 -0.81 -0.92 13.66
CA ASP A 237 -2.02 -1.75 13.69
C ASP A 237 -3.28 -0.89 13.50
N GLY A 238 -3.38 0.22 14.21
CA GLY A 238 -4.46 1.20 14.10
C GLY A 238 -4.50 1.84 12.72
N LEU A 239 -3.35 2.21 12.16
CA LEU A 239 -3.26 2.73 10.78
C LEU A 239 -3.67 1.68 9.75
N ALA A 240 -3.25 0.42 9.92
CA ALA A 240 -3.65 -0.67 9.03
C ALA A 240 -5.17 -0.86 9.00
N ILE A 241 -5.83 -0.81 10.17
CA ILE A 241 -7.31 -0.88 10.26
C ILE A 241 -7.95 0.26 9.46
N VAL A 242 -7.46 1.49 9.63
CA VAL A 242 -8.04 2.67 8.99
C VAL A 242 -7.77 2.71 7.49
N MET A 243 -6.60 2.24 7.05
CA MET A 243 -6.22 2.21 5.64
C MET A 243 -6.89 1.07 4.87
N MET A 244 -7.12 -0.08 5.50
CA MET A 244 -7.73 -1.26 4.88
C MET A 244 -8.96 -0.93 4.02
N PRO A 245 -10.01 -0.24 4.49
CA PRO A 245 -11.18 0.03 3.63
C PRO A 245 -10.83 0.83 2.37
N ASN A 246 -9.83 1.71 2.43
CA ASN A 246 -9.39 2.54 1.30
C ASN A 246 -8.49 1.79 0.31
N LEU A 247 -7.92 0.66 0.73
CA LEU A 247 -7.01 -0.16 -0.09
C LEU A 247 -7.73 -1.35 -0.73
N PHE A 248 -8.75 -1.92 -0.08
CA PHE A 248 -9.36 -3.21 -0.43
C PHE A 248 -10.79 -3.11 -0.96
N LEU A 249 -11.56 -2.08 -0.56
CA LEU A 249 -13.00 -2.05 -0.77
C LEU A 249 -13.37 -1.03 -1.85
N GLU A 250 -14.22 -1.46 -2.80
CA GLU A 250 -14.95 -0.54 -3.68
C GLU A 250 -16.24 -0.08 -3.01
N ASN A 251 -16.74 1.10 -3.38
CA ASN A 251 -17.86 1.79 -2.72
C ASN A 251 -19.22 1.03 -2.78
N GLU A 252 -19.30 -0.10 -3.49
CA GLU A 252 -20.57 -0.79 -3.81
C GLU A 252 -20.62 -2.27 -3.41
N ASN A 253 -19.58 -2.81 -2.76
CA ASN A 253 -19.56 -4.23 -2.40
C ASN A 253 -19.99 -4.46 -0.94
N ASP A 254 -21.11 -5.18 -0.77
CA ASP A 254 -21.53 -5.69 0.53
C ASP A 254 -20.62 -6.86 0.95
N PHE A 255 -19.76 -6.61 1.93
CA PHE A 255 -18.94 -7.64 2.56
C PHE A 255 -19.59 -8.12 3.85
N GLU A 256 -19.61 -9.44 4.04
CA GLU A 256 -19.99 -10.03 5.33
C GLU A 256 -19.01 -9.57 6.43
N ILE A 257 -19.51 -9.40 7.66
CA ILE A 257 -18.71 -8.95 8.81
C ILE A 257 -17.47 -9.84 9.02
N ASP A 258 -17.62 -11.15 8.88
CA ASP A 258 -16.51 -12.10 9.03
C ASP A 258 -15.42 -11.88 7.97
N SER A 259 -15.81 -11.53 6.75
CA SER A 259 -14.85 -11.17 5.69
C SER A 259 -14.08 -9.90 6.06
N ILE A 260 -14.77 -8.90 6.61
CA ILE A 260 -14.13 -7.65 7.07
C ILE A 260 -13.10 -7.93 8.18
N ILE A 261 -13.42 -8.81 9.14
CA ILE A 261 -12.49 -9.20 10.21
C ILE A 261 -11.22 -9.84 9.63
N GLN A 262 -11.37 -10.72 8.64
CA GLN A 262 -10.23 -11.35 7.97
C GLN A 262 -9.39 -10.34 7.17
N LEU A 263 -10.03 -9.39 6.49
CA LEU A 263 -9.33 -8.32 5.77
C LEU A 263 -8.53 -7.41 6.73
N VAL A 264 -9.10 -7.05 7.87
CA VAL A 264 -8.39 -6.30 8.92
C VAL A 264 -7.19 -7.10 9.46
N SER A 265 -7.40 -8.38 9.78
CA SER A 265 -6.35 -9.28 10.26
C SER A 265 -5.19 -9.37 9.26
N PHE A 266 -5.51 -9.53 7.98
CA PHE A 266 -4.50 -9.54 6.93
C PHE A 266 -3.79 -8.20 6.77
N ALA A 267 -4.51 -7.07 6.79
CA ALA A 267 -3.90 -5.74 6.65
C ALA A 267 -2.88 -5.47 7.77
N LYS A 268 -3.22 -5.83 9.02
CA LYS A 268 -2.29 -5.76 10.14
C LYS A 268 -1.07 -6.64 9.94
N PHE A 269 -1.28 -7.89 9.52
CA PHE A 269 -0.19 -8.82 9.23
C PHE A 269 0.73 -8.30 8.12
N LEU A 270 0.16 -7.78 7.03
CA LEU A 270 0.89 -7.21 5.91
C LEU A 270 1.74 -6.01 6.36
N PHE A 271 1.16 -5.07 7.11
CA PHE A 271 1.87 -3.89 7.58
C PHE A 271 3.02 -4.28 8.50
N ALA A 272 2.77 -5.16 9.47
CA ALA A 272 3.77 -5.57 10.46
C ALA A 272 4.93 -6.37 9.86
N ASN A 273 4.72 -7.08 8.75
CA ASN A 273 5.71 -7.97 8.14
C ASN A 273 6.09 -7.53 6.72
N ILE A 274 5.90 -6.25 6.38
CA ILE A 274 6.06 -5.79 5.00
C ILE A 274 7.47 -6.04 4.45
N PHE A 275 8.50 -5.90 5.29
CA PHE A 275 9.89 -6.15 4.89
C PHE A 275 10.09 -7.60 4.49
N ASP A 276 9.65 -8.55 5.32
CA ASP A 276 9.74 -9.97 5.02
C ASP A 276 8.90 -10.33 3.79
N ILE A 277 7.70 -9.75 3.65
CA ILE A 277 6.80 -9.99 2.51
C ILE A 277 7.41 -9.48 1.19
N MET A 278 8.09 -8.34 1.23
CA MET A 278 8.78 -7.77 0.07
C MET A 278 10.13 -8.42 -0.20
N ASP A 279 10.72 -9.08 0.80
CA ASP A 279 12.01 -9.74 0.67
C ASP A 279 11.93 -10.99 -0.20
N PHE A 280 13.00 -11.27 -0.93
CA PHE A 280 13.10 -12.36 -1.89
C PHE A 280 14.37 -13.18 -1.61
N ASP A 281 14.31 -14.47 -1.90
CA ASP A 281 15.46 -15.36 -1.71
C ASP A 281 16.53 -15.07 -2.79
N GLU A 282 17.79 -14.89 -2.39
CA GLU A 282 18.90 -14.61 -3.32
C GLU A 282 19.04 -15.66 -4.42
N LYS A 283 18.59 -16.90 -4.17
CA LYS A 283 18.60 -17.96 -5.19
C LYS A 283 17.76 -17.59 -6.43
N TYR A 284 16.78 -16.69 -6.29
CA TYR A 284 15.97 -16.20 -7.40
C TYR A 284 16.66 -15.08 -8.21
N LYS A 285 17.68 -14.43 -7.64
CA LYS A 285 18.42 -13.32 -8.28
C LYS A 285 19.41 -13.82 -9.35
N ASN A 286 19.96 -15.02 -9.16
CA ASN A 286 20.99 -15.60 -10.03
C ASN A 286 20.44 -16.38 -11.25
N ALA A 287 19.13 -16.57 -11.35
CA ALA A 287 18.51 -17.27 -12.48
C ALA A 287 18.48 -16.46 -13.80
N ASN A 288 18.96 -15.21 -13.75
CA ASN A 288 19.05 -14.28 -14.88
C ASN A 288 20.52 -13.93 -15.27
N LYS A 289 21.48 -14.78 -14.91
CA LYS A 289 22.84 -14.74 -15.50
C LYS A 289 22.98 -15.81 -16.56
#